data_AF-A0A3L7T8H8-F1
#
_entry.id   AF-A0A3L7T8H8-F1
#
_cell.length_a   1.000
_cell.length_b   1.000
_cell.length_c   1.000
_cell.angle_alpha   90.00
_cell.angle_beta   90.00
_cell.angle_gamma   90.00
#
_symmetry.space_group_name_H-M   'P 1'
#
loop_
_entity.id
_entity.type
_entity.pdbx_description
1 polymer ?
#
loop_
_entity_poly.entity_id
_entity_poly.type
_entity_poly.pdbx_seq_one_letter_code
_entity_poly.pdbx_strand_id
1 'polypeptide(L)'
;VGANAPGAAIFVDECSFTGNIAGISGSAIEFYEIGLGYPGVLHISRTNCANNVSGSPAQTGAAGLRVLGRMESCILSEGSIFCANLPRNVSGPYFDDGTAGVCDCAADFNADGNVNASDLSLLLSVWGATLASGVGDVTHNGTVDAGDLSILLSLWGACNSH
;
A
#
# COMPACT_ATOMS: atom_id res chain seq x y z
N VAL A 1 13.43 2.61 5.53
CA VAL A 1 13.64 2.91 6.98
C VAL A 1 13.09 1.73 7.78
N GLY A 2 13.68 1.37 8.92
CA GLY A 2 13.21 0.22 9.71
C GLY A 2 13.45 0.46 11.19
N ALA A 3 12.58 -0.10 12.04
CA ALA A 3 12.71 0.01 13.48
C ALA A 3 13.82 -0.92 13.98
N ASN A 4 14.75 -0.38 14.77
CA ASN A 4 15.87 -1.12 15.38
C ASN A 4 15.66 -1.40 16.89
N ALA A 5 14.49 -1.05 17.45
CA ALA A 5 14.12 -1.28 18.84
C ALA A 5 12.60 -1.47 18.98
N PRO A 6 12.11 -2.25 19.97
CA PRO A 6 10.68 -2.41 20.22
C PRO A 6 9.97 -1.07 20.51
N GLY A 7 8.83 -0.83 19.85
CA GLY A 7 8.04 0.38 20.05
C GLY A 7 8.65 1.63 19.43
N ALA A 8 9.70 1.51 18.63
CA ALA A 8 10.26 2.65 17.90
C ALA A 8 9.28 3.09 16.81
N ALA A 9 8.87 4.35 16.88
CA ALA A 9 8.15 5.02 15.81
C ALA A 9 9.13 5.80 14.94
N ILE A 10 8.96 5.69 13.63
CA ILE A 10 9.67 6.48 12.62
C ILE A 10 8.66 7.47 12.08
N PHE A 11 9.03 8.75 12.06
CA PHE A 11 8.20 9.81 11.53
C PHE A 11 8.79 10.32 10.22
N VAL A 12 7.96 10.36 9.18
CA VAL A 12 8.22 11.05 7.92
C VAL A 12 7.21 12.18 7.84
N ASP A 13 7.68 13.39 8.13
CA ASP A 13 6.82 14.57 8.23
C ASP A 13 7.31 15.66 7.27
N GLU A 14 6.38 16.33 6.59
CA GLU A 14 6.65 17.43 5.64
C GLU A 14 7.70 17.10 4.57
N CYS A 15 7.74 15.86 4.10
CA CYS A 15 8.70 15.43 3.11
C CYS A 15 8.13 15.49 1.67
N SER A 16 9.02 15.57 0.68
CA SER A 16 8.66 15.47 -0.75
C SER A 16 9.57 14.49 -1.46
N PHE A 17 9.01 13.38 -1.93
CA PHE A 17 9.71 12.35 -2.69
C PHE A 17 9.10 12.28 -4.10
N THR A 18 9.69 12.99 -5.05
CA THR A 18 9.10 13.10 -6.39
C THR A 18 10.10 12.93 -7.53
N GLY A 19 9.66 12.28 -8.62
CA GLY A 19 10.44 12.19 -9.86
C GLY A 19 11.62 11.22 -9.80
N ASN A 20 11.66 10.33 -8.80
CA ASN A 20 12.75 9.36 -8.65
C ASN A 20 12.57 8.20 -9.64
N ILE A 21 13.66 7.68 -10.19
CA ILE A 21 13.64 6.54 -11.13
C ILE A 21 14.60 5.47 -10.63
N ALA A 22 14.09 4.28 -10.34
CA ALA A 22 14.87 3.09 -10.07
C ALA A 22 14.92 2.18 -11.31
N GLY A 23 16.11 1.75 -11.71
CA GLY A 23 16.29 1.00 -12.97
C GLY A 23 15.74 -0.44 -12.95
N ILE A 24 15.76 -1.11 -11.78
CA ILE A 24 15.37 -2.53 -11.65
C ILE A 24 14.24 -2.73 -10.65
N SER A 25 14.33 -2.15 -9.45
CA SER A 25 13.31 -2.21 -8.41
C SER A 25 13.61 -1.12 -7.38
N GLY A 26 12.57 -0.52 -6.80
CA GLY A 26 12.70 0.42 -5.69
C GLY A 26 11.36 1.02 -5.27
N SER A 27 11.37 1.68 -4.12
CA SER A 27 10.28 2.54 -3.65
C SER A 27 10.89 3.83 -3.10
N ALA A 28 10.16 4.94 -3.17
CA ALA A 28 10.58 6.18 -2.55
C ALA A 28 10.68 6.03 -1.03
N ILE A 29 9.78 5.25 -0.45
CA ILE A 29 9.79 4.88 0.96
C ILE A 29 9.60 3.38 1.07
N GLU A 30 10.58 2.65 1.61
CA GLU A 30 10.43 1.24 1.99
C GLU A 30 10.46 1.12 3.51
N PHE A 31 9.45 0.46 4.10
CA PHE A 31 9.42 0.11 5.51
C PHE A 31 9.52 -1.39 5.70
N TYR A 32 10.41 -1.83 6.59
CA TYR A 32 10.56 -3.24 6.95
C TYR A 32 10.41 -3.43 8.46
N GLU A 33 9.46 -4.26 8.86
CA GLU A 33 9.29 -4.75 10.22
C GLU A 33 9.96 -6.13 10.36
N ILE A 34 10.73 -6.33 11.43
CA ILE A 34 11.40 -7.59 11.70
C ILE A 34 10.49 -8.49 12.55
N GLY A 35 9.98 -9.59 11.99
CA GLY A 35 8.97 -10.47 12.59
C GLY A 35 9.36 -11.24 13.86
N LEU A 36 10.59 -11.08 14.38
CA LEU A 36 11.08 -11.76 15.59
C LEU A 36 11.12 -10.86 16.83
N GLY A 37 10.09 -10.01 17.03
CA GLY A 37 9.78 -9.45 18.35
C GLY A 37 9.76 -7.93 18.51
N TYR A 38 9.91 -7.15 17.44
CA TYR A 38 9.99 -5.68 17.55
C TYR A 38 9.04 -4.96 16.58
N PRO A 39 7.75 -4.78 16.92
CA PRO A 39 6.84 -3.96 16.11
C PRO A 39 7.29 -2.51 16.20
N GLY A 40 7.64 -1.93 15.06
CA GLY A 40 7.83 -0.50 14.90
C GLY A 40 6.77 0.07 13.95
N VAL A 41 6.46 1.34 14.11
CA VAL A 41 5.41 2.02 13.32
C VAL A 41 6.03 3.14 12.51
N LEU A 42 5.73 3.17 11.21
CA LEU A 42 6.02 4.30 10.33
C LEU A 42 4.82 5.24 10.30
N HIS A 43 4.97 6.43 10.87
CA HIS A 43 3.99 7.51 10.74
C HIS A 43 4.41 8.42 9.59
N ILE A 44 3.53 8.60 8.60
CA ILE A 44 3.72 9.52 7.49
C ILE A 44 2.65 10.61 7.59
N SER A 45 3.10 11.87 7.68
CA SER A 45 2.26 13.05 7.77
C SER A 45 2.74 14.13 6.79
N ARG A 46 1.81 14.92 6.24
CA ARG A 46 2.09 16.08 5.36
C ARG A 46 3.10 15.81 4.24
N THR A 47 3.18 14.57 3.73
CA THR A 47 4.23 14.14 2.81
C THR A 47 3.69 13.96 1.40
N ASN A 48 4.40 14.49 0.40
CA ASN A 48 4.07 14.33 -1.02
C ASN A 48 4.99 13.30 -1.68
N CYS A 49 4.43 12.19 -2.15
CA CYS A 49 5.15 11.12 -2.81
C CYS A 49 4.53 10.85 -4.19
N ALA A 50 5.15 11.41 -5.24
CA ALA A 50 4.53 11.40 -6.57
C ALA A 50 5.50 11.31 -7.74
N ASN A 51 5.03 10.78 -8.87
CA ASN A 51 5.81 10.67 -10.11
C ASN A 51 7.09 9.84 -9.97
N ASN A 52 7.13 8.90 -9.03
CA ASN A 52 8.26 7.98 -8.89
C ASN A 52 8.04 6.75 -9.79
N VAL A 53 9.13 6.24 -10.37
CA VAL A 53 9.11 5.10 -11.28
C VAL A 53 10.06 4.03 -10.78
N SER A 54 9.56 2.81 -10.62
CA SER A 54 10.33 1.61 -10.36
C SER A 54 10.30 0.71 -11.59
N GLY A 55 11.49 0.36 -12.10
CA GLY A 55 11.69 -0.46 -13.29
C GLY A 55 11.19 -1.92 -13.19
N SER A 56 11.08 -2.51 -14.39
CA SER A 56 10.49 -3.81 -14.82
C SER A 56 9.14 -4.22 -14.19
N PRO A 57 8.08 -4.43 -15.01
CA PRO A 57 6.68 -4.57 -14.57
C PRO A 57 6.34 -5.93 -13.90
N ALA A 58 7.32 -6.60 -13.30
CA ALA A 58 7.11 -7.84 -12.56
C ALA A 58 6.56 -7.56 -11.15
N GLN A 59 5.33 -7.03 -11.11
CA GLN A 59 4.23 -7.24 -10.13
C GLN A 59 4.54 -7.32 -8.61
N THR A 60 5.71 -6.92 -8.12
CA THR A 60 6.04 -6.99 -6.69
C THR A 60 6.67 -5.69 -6.20
N GLY A 61 5.83 -4.69 -5.93
CA GLY A 61 6.25 -3.45 -5.26
C GLY A 61 5.40 -2.24 -5.61
N ALA A 62 5.70 -1.12 -4.96
CA ALA A 62 5.17 0.21 -5.26
C ALA A 62 6.34 1.18 -5.36
N ALA A 63 6.29 2.12 -6.30
CA ALA A 63 7.33 3.13 -6.44
C ALA A 63 7.17 4.28 -5.44
N GLY A 64 5.97 4.46 -4.88
CA GLY A 64 5.74 5.41 -3.79
C GLY A 64 6.16 4.83 -2.45
N LEU A 65 5.28 4.05 -1.81
CA LEU A 65 5.50 3.44 -0.50
C LEU A 65 5.39 1.92 -0.56
N ARG A 66 6.39 1.21 -0.04
CA ARG A 66 6.34 -0.23 0.16
C ARG A 66 6.48 -0.56 1.64
N VAL A 67 5.50 -1.28 2.19
CA VAL A 67 5.48 -1.72 3.58
C VAL A 67 5.61 -3.25 3.64
N LEU A 68 6.60 -3.72 4.38
CA LEU A 68 6.84 -5.13 4.67
C LEU A 68 6.68 -5.34 6.18
N GLY A 69 5.43 -5.52 6.62
CA GLY A 69 5.08 -5.61 8.03
C GLY A 69 3.63 -6.07 8.26
N ARG A 70 3.05 -5.68 9.39
CA ARG A 70 1.64 -5.83 9.76
C ARG A 70 0.84 -4.56 9.46
N MET A 71 -0.48 -4.61 9.64
CA MET A 71 -1.41 -3.47 9.45
C MET A 71 -0.99 -2.22 10.22
N GLU A 72 -0.62 -2.40 11.49
CA GLU A 72 -0.20 -1.33 12.39
C GLU A 72 1.21 -0.80 12.10
N SER A 73 1.89 -1.30 11.07
CA SER A 73 3.28 -0.95 10.78
C SER A 73 3.42 0.36 10.04
N CYS A 74 2.35 0.87 9.42
CA CYS A 74 2.38 2.17 8.74
C CYS A 74 1.05 2.91 8.91
N ILE A 75 1.13 4.20 9.23
CA ILE A 75 0.00 5.12 9.33
C ILE A 75 0.21 6.26 8.32
N LEU A 76 -0.75 6.44 7.43
CA LEU A 76 -0.84 7.59 6.54
C LEU A 76 -1.83 8.60 7.13
N SER A 77 -1.37 9.85 7.27
CA SER A 77 -2.12 10.88 7.99
C SER A 77 -1.83 12.29 7.48
N GLU A 78 -2.57 13.25 8.02
CA GLU A 78 -2.39 14.70 7.87
C GLU A 78 -2.19 15.15 6.42
N GLY A 79 -3.02 14.67 5.49
CA GLY A 79 -3.00 15.14 4.09
C GLY A 79 -1.81 14.65 3.27
N SER A 80 -1.19 13.53 3.65
CA SER A 80 -0.14 12.90 2.84
C SER A 80 -0.70 12.45 1.48
N ILE A 81 0.07 12.61 0.40
CA ILE A 81 -0.36 12.33 -0.98
C ILE A 81 0.57 11.28 -1.59
N PHE A 82 -0.01 10.19 -2.12
CA PHE A 82 0.70 9.12 -2.83
C PHE A 82 0.06 8.89 -4.19
N CYS A 83 0.60 9.53 -5.23
CA CYS A 83 -0.07 9.60 -6.54
C CYS A 83 0.90 9.56 -7.73
N ALA A 84 0.43 9.05 -8.88
CA ALA A 84 1.21 8.98 -10.12
C ALA A 84 2.56 8.23 -10.00
N ASN A 85 2.67 7.26 -9.10
CA ASN A 85 3.85 6.40 -9.02
C ASN A 85 3.63 5.11 -9.82
N LEU A 86 4.65 4.68 -10.57
CA LEU A 86 4.59 3.47 -11.41
C LEU A 86 5.56 2.41 -10.87
N PRO A 87 5.13 1.15 -10.67
CA PRO A 87 3.85 0.57 -11.13
C PRO A 87 2.65 0.79 -10.18
N ARG A 88 2.87 1.18 -8.92
CA ARG A 88 1.81 1.37 -7.91
C ARG A 88 2.19 2.48 -6.91
N ASN A 89 1.22 3.16 -6.32
CA ASN A 89 1.48 4.20 -5.31
C ASN A 89 1.87 3.61 -3.97
N VAL A 90 1.09 2.68 -3.44
CA VAL A 90 1.35 2.05 -2.15
C VAL A 90 1.20 0.54 -2.24
N SER A 91 2.14 -0.22 -1.66
CA SER A 91 2.10 -1.67 -1.60
C SER A 91 2.42 -2.16 -0.19
N GLY A 92 1.64 -3.12 0.30
CA GLY A 92 1.75 -3.64 1.66
C GLY A 92 0.72 -3.01 2.59
N PRO A 93 0.71 -3.43 3.86
CA PRO A 93 -0.26 -2.94 4.84
C PRO A 93 -0.01 -1.49 5.23
N TYR A 94 -1.07 -0.73 5.36
CA TYR A 94 -1.07 0.58 6.00
C TYR A 94 -2.45 0.89 6.54
N PHE A 95 -2.51 1.73 7.57
CA PHE A 95 -3.72 2.37 8.05
C PHE A 95 -3.80 3.78 7.43
N ASP A 96 -4.91 4.07 6.76
CA ASP A 96 -5.26 5.42 6.31
C ASP A 96 -6.27 6.03 7.30
N ASP A 97 -5.92 7.17 7.88
CA ASP A 97 -6.82 7.89 8.80
C ASP A 97 -7.99 8.60 8.08
N GLY A 98 -8.06 8.48 6.75
CA GLY A 98 -9.06 9.10 5.89
C GLY A 98 -8.70 10.52 5.45
N THR A 99 -7.51 11.00 5.80
CA THR A 99 -6.99 12.30 5.35
C THR A 99 -5.92 12.17 4.29
N ALA A 100 -5.35 10.98 4.08
CA ALA A 100 -4.38 10.76 3.02
C ALA A 100 -5.06 10.67 1.65
N GLY A 101 -4.38 11.17 0.62
CA GLY A 101 -4.75 11.01 -0.78
C GLY A 101 -3.90 9.92 -1.42
N VAL A 102 -4.32 8.66 -1.32
CA VAL A 102 -3.68 7.55 -2.05
C VAL A 102 -4.41 7.33 -3.37
N CYS A 103 -3.80 7.74 -4.48
CA CYS A 103 -4.39 7.63 -5.82
C CYS A 103 -4.28 6.21 -6.41
N ASP A 104 -4.44 5.17 -5.59
CA ASP A 104 -4.54 3.77 -6.03
C ASP A 104 -5.99 3.31 -6.10
N CYS A 105 -6.25 2.36 -6.98
CA CYS A 105 -7.44 1.54 -6.88
C CYS A 105 -7.24 0.46 -5.84
N ALA A 106 -7.87 0.64 -4.67
CA ALA A 106 -7.75 -0.30 -3.56
C ALA A 106 -8.13 -1.75 -3.93
N ALA A 107 -9.05 -1.93 -4.88
CA ALA A 107 -9.52 -3.24 -5.35
C ALA A 107 -8.91 -3.73 -6.67
N ASP A 108 -7.99 -2.96 -7.28
CA ASP A 108 -7.21 -3.40 -8.45
C ASP A 108 -5.96 -4.12 -7.92
N PHE A 109 -6.08 -5.43 -7.73
CA PHE A 109 -5.07 -6.27 -7.11
C PHE A 109 -3.98 -6.67 -8.08
N ASN A 110 -4.31 -6.84 -9.37
CA ASN A 110 -3.34 -7.18 -10.40
C ASN A 110 -2.62 -5.95 -10.99
N ALA A 111 -3.04 -4.73 -10.62
CA ALA A 111 -2.52 -3.45 -11.10
C ALA A 111 -2.68 -3.26 -12.62
N ASP A 112 -3.75 -3.81 -13.21
CA ASP A 112 -4.02 -3.65 -14.66
C ASP A 112 -4.79 -2.37 -15.00
N GLY A 113 -5.16 -1.58 -13.99
CA GLY A 113 -5.92 -0.35 -14.11
C GLY A 113 -7.43 -0.56 -14.16
N ASN A 114 -7.94 -1.77 -13.94
CA ASN A 114 -9.37 -2.07 -13.92
C ASN A 114 -9.70 -3.06 -12.81
N VAL A 115 -10.65 -2.72 -11.94
CA VAL A 115 -11.25 -3.66 -11.01
C VAL A 115 -12.24 -4.54 -11.77
N ASN A 116 -11.86 -5.80 -11.99
CA ASN A 116 -12.62 -6.72 -12.83
C ASN A 116 -12.64 -8.17 -12.31
N ALA A 117 -13.07 -9.10 -13.15
CA ALA A 117 -13.16 -10.53 -12.80
C ALA A 117 -11.80 -11.13 -12.42
N SER A 118 -10.70 -10.56 -12.90
CA SER A 118 -9.34 -10.96 -12.54
C SER A 118 -9.04 -10.63 -11.08
N ASP A 119 -9.40 -9.44 -10.60
CA ASP A 119 -9.25 -9.05 -9.18
C ASP A 119 -10.19 -9.83 -8.29
N LEU A 120 -11.43 -10.07 -8.74
CA LEU A 120 -12.36 -10.94 -8.03
C LEU A 120 -11.79 -12.36 -7.87
N SER A 121 -11.19 -12.90 -8.94
CA SER A 121 -10.53 -14.21 -8.89
C SER A 121 -9.37 -14.22 -7.90
N LEU A 122 -8.57 -13.14 -7.86
CA LEU A 122 -7.50 -12.97 -6.87
C LEU A 122 -8.05 -12.93 -5.44
N LEU A 123 -9.11 -12.15 -5.17
CA LEU A 123 -9.76 -12.10 -3.85
C LEU A 123 -10.25 -13.49 -3.42
N LEU A 124 -10.99 -14.17 -4.29
CA LEU A 124 -11.55 -15.48 -3.98
C LEU A 124 -10.48 -16.57 -3.81
N SER A 125 -9.32 -16.43 -4.46
CA SER A 125 -8.21 -17.37 -4.30
C SER A 125 -7.63 -17.41 -2.88
N VAL A 126 -7.88 -16.37 -2.09
CA VAL A 126 -7.41 -16.21 -0.71
C VAL A 126 -8.58 -15.99 0.27
N TRP A 127 -9.79 -16.39 -0.10
CA TRP A 127 -10.97 -16.24 0.74
C TRP A 127 -10.79 -16.90 2.12
N GLY A 128 -11.11 -16.16 3.19
CA GLY A 128 -10.95 -16.61 4.57
C GLY A 128 -9.49 -16.64 5.06
N ALA A 129 -8.54 -16.16 4.28
CA ALA A 129 -7.16 -16.03 4.73
C ALA A 129 -7.08 -14.96 5.83
N THR A 130 -6.47 -15.34 6.95
CA THR A 130 -6.10 -14.41 8.03
C THR A 130 -4.63 -14.06 7.87
N LEU A 131 -4.35 -12.99 7.13
CA LEU A 131 -3.00 -12.53 6.86
C LEU A 131 -2.87 -11.12 7.43
N ALA A 132 -1.76 -10.83 8.12
CA ALA A 132 -1.48 -9.48 8.59
C ALA A 132 -1.33 -8.46 7.43
N SER A 133 -1.14 -8.97 6.22
CA SER A 133 -1.29 -8.28 4.95
C SER A 133 -1.36 -9.31 3.82
N GLY A 134 -2.27 -9.11 2.87
CA GLY A 134 -2.44 -9.99 1.73
C GLY A 134 -3.26 -9.33 0.64
N VAL A 135 -3.09 -9.79 -0.59
CA VAL A 135 -4.02 -9.48 -1.68
C VAL A 135 -5.44 -9.82 -1.22
N GLY A 136 -6.45 -8.98 -1.50
CA GLY A 136 -7.84 -9.28 -1.18
C GLY A 136 -8.40 -8.72 0.12
N ASP A 137 -7.60 -8.36 1.13
CA ASP A 137 -8.08 -7.71 2.38
C ASP A 137 -8.05 -6.18 2.22
N VAL A 138 -9.02 -5.65 1.48
CA VAL A 138 -9.12 -4.22 1.15
C VAL A 138 -9.74 -3.40 2.29
N THR A 139 -10.50 -4.03 3.18
CA THR A 139 -11.00 -3.41 4.42
C THR A 139 -9.91 -3.23 5.46
N HIS A 140 -8.77 -3.89 5.26
CA HIS A 140 -7.65 -3.88 6.18
C HIS A 140 -8.05 -4.35 7.59
N ASN A 141 -8.88 -5.40 7.68
CA ASN A 141 -9.38 -5.93 8.95
C ASN A 141 -8.63 -7.20 9.43
N GLY A 142 -7.71 -7.72 8.60
CA GLY A 142 -6.91 -8.90 8.87
C GLY A 142 -7.53 -10.22 8.38
N THR A 143 -8.68 -10.17 7.72
CA THR A 143 -9.40 -11.34 7.17
C THR A 143 -9.99 -11.00 5.80
N VAL A 144 -9.72 -11.82 4.79
CA VAL A 144 -10.39 -11.69 3.48
C VAL A 144 -11.79 -12.29 3.55
N ASP A 145 -12.82 -11.45 3.53
CA ASP A 145 -14.21 -11.88 3.65
C ASP A 145 -15.22 -11.10 2.77
N ALA A 146 -16.50 -11.20 3.12
CA ALA A 146 -17.58 -10.54 2.39
C ALA A 146 -17.53 -9.01 2.45
N GLY A 147 -16.89 -8.43 3.46
CA GLY A 147 -16.64 -7.00 3.55
C GLY A 147 -15.71 -6.55 2.42
N ASP A 148 -14.63 -7.29 2.18
CA ASP A 148 -13.68 -6.98 1.10
C ASP A 148 -14.31 -7.14 -0.27
N LEU A 149 -15.09 -8.22 -0.46
CA LEU A 149 -15.82 -8.44 -1.70
C LEU A 149 -16.82 -7.31 -1.97
N SER A 150 -17.49 -6.80 -0.95
CA SER A 150 -18.43 -5.68 -1.11
C SER A 150 -17.71 -4.41 -1.59
N ILE A 151 -16.49 -4.15 -1.12
CA ILE A 151 -15.68 -3.02 -1.58
C ILE A 151 -15.18 -3.27 -3.02
N LEU A 152 -14.73 -4.48 -3.34
CA LEU A 152 -14.31 -4.79 -4.71
C LEU A 152 -15.44 -4.56 -5.72
N LEU A 153 -16.64 -5.06 -5.41
CA LEU A 153 -17.79 -4.90 -6.29
C LEU A 153 -18.28 -3.45 -6.39
N SER A 154 -18.11 -2.64 -5.34
CA SER A 154 -18.47 -1.22 -5.40
C SER A 154 -17.51 -0.39 -6.25
N LEU A 155 -16.28 -0.87 -6.42
CA LEU A 155 -15.23 -0.24 -7.23
C LEU A 155 -15.10 -0.84 -8.65
N TRP A 156 -16.05 -1.70 -9.07
CA TRP A 156 -15.98 -2.40 -10.36
C TRP A 156 -15.88 -1.45 -11.56
N GLY A 157 -14.92 -1.72 -12.45
CA GLY A 157 -14.68 -0.95 -13.66
C GLY A 157 -13.28 -0.33 -13.71
N ALA A 158 -13.11 0.66 -14.60
CA ALA A 158 -11.83 1.32 -14.79
C ALA A 158 -11.44 2.17 -13.59
N CYS A 159 -10.16 2.12 -13.25
CA CYS A 159 -9.56 2.98 -12.27
C CYS A 159 -9.37 4.37 -12.85
N ASN A 160 -10.28 5.28 -12.50
CA ASN A 160 -10.01 6.69 -12.70
C ASN A 160 -9.04 7.09 -11.58
N SER A 161 -7.79 7.40 -11.94
CA SER A 161 -6.84 8.03 -11.03
C SER A 161 -7.47 9.35 -10.53
N HIS A 162 -8.11 9.31 -9.37
CA HIS A 162 -8.50 10.49 -8.61
C HIS A 162 -7.33 10.95 -7.79
#